data_AF-A0A536LB35-F1
#
_entry.id   AF-A0A536LB35-F1
#
_cell.length_a   1.000
_cell.length_b   1.000
_cell.length_c   1.000
_cell.angle_alpha   90.00
_cell.angle_beta   90.00
_cell.angle_gamma   90.00
#
_symmetry.space_group_name_H-M   'P 1'
#
loop_
_entity.id
_entity.type
_entity.pdbx_description
1 polymer ?
#
loop_
_entity_poly.entity_id
_entity_poly.type
_entity_poly.pdbx_seq_one_letter_code
_entity_poly.pdbx_strand_id
1 'polypeptide(L)'
;MPFDFRIVLILAALAAGGGLLRLPWPWDLRYVALAALFLDPFFYFPQGRNDILFLAPLTLGVLAWARGKPRLAALGFGVAFAFKPFALFFLPCVAIALWPRSGPVLDRGRRLAILAAALLAPAALTMGPFLLWNAPVYWTDTVSFVAGTLPGAYRIQGYSLASLLLALHVIPSADARFPFGIVQAAVAVPVLAIGLRRIWRAPSLGAVLSVGTLALTLSLLAGRFVNDNYLADLLYLAVLAGVARQASAATIAPSRPMPAAA
;
A
#
# COMPACT_ATOMS: atom_id res chain seq x y z
N MET A 1 -3.76 -27.86 21.02
CA MET A 1 -2.80 -26.74 21.02
C MET A 1 -3.44 -25.55 20.33
N PRO A 2 -3.40 -24.33 20.91
CA PRO A 2 -3.88 -23.14 20.21
C PRO A 2 -3.04 -22.90 18.95
N PHE A 3 -3.67 -22.37 17.90
CA PHE A 3 -3.00 -22.04 16.65
C PHE A 3 -2.02 -20.87 16.84
N ASP A 4 -0.75 -21.08 16.50
CA ASP A 4 0.26 -20.02 16.56
C ASP A 4 0.23 -19.17 15.28
N PHE A 5 -0.35 -17.97 15.39
CA PHE A 5 -0.49 -17.05 14.26
C PHE A 5 0.86 -16.60 13.66
N ARG A 6 1.97 -16.72 14.41
CA ARG A 6 3.31 -16.36 13.90
C ARG A 6 3.71 -17.22 12.70
N ILE A 7 3.20 -18.45 12.59
CA ILE A 7 3.43 -19.30 11.43
C ILE A 7 2.89 -18.63 10.15
N VAL A 8 1.71 -18.00 10.23
CA VAL A 8 1.12 -17.27 9.09
C VAL A 8 2.00 -16.08 8.70
N LEU A 9 2.50 -15.34 9.68
CA LEU A 9 3.40 -14.20 9.45
C LEU A 9 4.71 -14.63 8.78
N ILE A 10 5.30 -15.74 9.23
CA ILE A 10 6.51 -16.32 8.62
C ILE A 10 6.23 -16.74 7.18
N LEU A 11 5.12 -17.43 6.92
CA LEU A 11 4.76 -17.84 5.56
C LEU A 11 4.55 -16.63 4.64
N ALA A 12 3.91 -15.57 5.12
CA ALA A 12 3.75 -14.33 4.38
C ALA A 12 5.11 -13.63 4.13
N ALA A 13 6.00 -13.62 5.12
CA ALA A 13 7.35 -13.08 4.95
C ALA A 13 8.16 -13.86 3.90
N LEU A 14 8.12 -15.19 3.94
CA LEU A 14 8.75 -16.05 2.96
C LEU A 14 8.16 -15.85 1.56
N ALA A 15 6.84 -15.67 1.46
CA ALA A 15 6.17 -15.37 0.19
C ALA A 15 6.61 -14.01 -0.37
N ALA A 16 6.71 -12.98 0.48
CA ALA A 16 7.19 -11.66 0.10
C ALA A 16 8.65 -11.70 -0.38
N GLY A 17 9.55 -12.30 0.42
CA GLY A 17 10.96 -12.46 0.07
C GLY A 17 11.18 -13.31 -1.18
N GLY A 18 10.48 -14.44 -1.29
CA GLY A 18 10.47 -15.27 -2.49
C GLY A 18 9.88 -14.57 -3.71
N GLY A 19 8.99 -13.59 -3.50
CA GLY A 19 8.48 -12.68 -4.53
C GLY A 19 9.57 -11.71 -5.01
N LEU A 20 10.28 -11.07 -4.08
CA LEU A 20 11.38 -10.14 -4.37
C LEU A 20 12.52 -10.81 -5.13
N LEU A 21 12.96 -12.00 -4.70
CA LEU A 21 14.01 -12.78 -5.37
C LEU A 21 13.67 -13.09 -6.84
N ARG A 22 12.37 -13.25 -7.12
CA ARG A 22 11.80 -13.62 -8.42
C ARG A 22 11.49 -12.42 -9.32
N LEU A 23 11.69 -11.19 -8.86
CA LEU A 23 11.49 -9.99 -9.68
C LEU A 23 12.45 -9.99 -10.88
N PRO A 24 11.99 -9.57 -12.07
CA PRO A 24 12.83 -9.46 -13.26
C PRO A 24 13.69 -8.17 -13.21
N TRP A 25 14.30 -7.89 -12.05
CA TRP A 25 15.15 -6.72 -11.81
C TRP A 25 16.59 -7.15 -11.58
N PRO A 26 17.57 -6.26 -11.78
CA PRO A 26 18.95 -6.46 -11.34
C PRO A 26 19.05 -6.92 -9.86
N TRP A 27 20.11 -7.67 -9.53
CA TRP A 27 20.26 -8.27 -8.19
C TRP A 27 20.42 -7.21 -7.09
N ASP A 28 21.20 -6.17 -7.34
CA ASP A 28 21.37 -5.00 -6.48
C ASP A 28 20.03 -4.39 -6.05
N LEU A 29 19.10 -4.17 -7.00
CA LEU A 29 17.78 -3.63 -6.69
C LEU A 29 16.93 -4.59 -5.84
N ARG A 30 17.00 -5.90 -6.12
CA ARG A 30 16.31 -6.93 -5.34
C ARG A 30 16.87 -7.02 -3.93
N TYR A 31 18.19 -6.97 -3.80
CA TYR A 31 18.90 -7.02 -2.53
C TYR A 31 18.52 -5.84 -1.64
N VAL A 32 18.50 -4.62 -2.18
CA VAL A 32 18.08 -3.43 -1.44
C VAL A 32 16.64 -3.56 -0.93
N ALA A 33 15.72 -4.08 -1.74
CA ALA A 33 14.34 -4.33 -1.31
C ALA A 33 14.23 -5.44 -0.25
N LEU A 34 15.03 -6.52 -0.36
CA LEU A 34 15.10 -7.58 0.65
C LEU A 34 15.66 -7.07 1.97
N ALA A 35 16.73 -6.27 1.93
CA ALA A 35 17.32 -5.64 3.10
C ALA A 35 16.30 -4.73 3.79
N ALA A 36 15.59 -3.90 3.02
CA ALA A 36 14.53 -3.05 3.56
C ALA A 36 13.34 -3.84 4.14
N LEU A 37 13.11 -5.08 3.73
CA LEU A 37 12.03 -5.91 4.28
C LEU A 37 12.44 -6.68 5.54
N PHE A 38 13.67 -7.20 5.59
CA PHE A 38 14.10 -8.15 6.63
C PHE A 38 15.07 -7.54 7.65
N LEU A 39 15.77 -6.46 7.30
CA LEU A 39 16.73 -5.77 8.17
C LEU A 39 16.19 -4.41 8.64
N ASP A 40 14.89 -4.17 8.48
CA ASP A 40 14.24 -2.97 8.99
C ASP A 40 14.19 -3.01 10.52
N PRO A 41 14.84 -2.04 11.22
CA PRO A 41 14.85 -2.02 12.68
C PRO A 41 13.46 -1.81 13.30
N PHE A 42 12.50 -1.33 12.52
CA PHE A 42 11.12 -1.11 12.96
C PHE A 42 10.22 -2.33 12.76
N PHE A 43 10.66 -3.38 12.05
CA PHE A 43 9.95 -4.67 12.04
C PHE A 43 10.39 -5.56 13.19
N TYR A 44 9.46 -5.82 14.10
CA TYR A 44 9.68 -6.78 15.16
C TYR A 44 8.95 -8.09 14.87
N PHE A 45 9.56 -8.91 14.00
CA PHE A 45 9.03 -10.22 13.57
C PHE A 45 8.68 -11.17 14.73
N PRO A 46 9.49 -11.30 15.81
CA PRO A 46 9.21 -12.27 16.87
C PRO A 46 7.92 -12.03 17.66
N GLN A 47 7.49 -10.77 17.84
CA GLN A 47 6.21 -10.41 18.48
C GLN A 47 5.06 -10.27 17.48
N GLY A 48 5.29 -10.49 16.18
CA GLY A 48 4.26 -10.26 15.17
C GLY A 48 3.88 -8.79 14.97
N ARG A 49 4.67 -7.84 15.48
CA ARG A 49 4.52 -6.40 15.26
C ARG A 49 5.11 -6.02 13.91
N ASN A 50 4.52 -6.57 12.86
CA ASN A 50 4.86 -6.32 11.48
C ASN A 50 3.60 -6.42 10.63
N ASP A 51 3.55 -5.66 9.55
CA ASP A 51 2.38 -5.66 8.66
C ASP A 51 2.62 -6.52 7.42
N ILE A 52 3.32 -7.63 7.61
CA ILE A 52 3.73 -8.49 6.51
C ILE A 52 2.54 -9.10 5.75
N LEU A 53 1.38 -9.26 6.40
CA LEU A 53 0.15 -9.73 5.76
C LEU A 53 -0.40 -8.74 4.73
N PHE A 54 -0.11 -7.44 4.90
CA PHE A 54 -0.38 -6.40 3.91
C PHE A 54 0.74 -6.33 2.86
N LEU A 55 1.99 -6.36 3.30
CA LEU A 55 3.14 -6.17 2.41
C LEU A 55 3.39 -7.35 1.47
N ALA A 56 3.14 -8.58 1.90
CA ALA A 56 3.34 -9.78 1.09
C ALA A 56 2.46 -9.78 -0.18
N PRO A 57 1.12 -9.66 -0.11
CA PRO A 57 0.29 -9.61 -1.31
C PRO A 57 0.57 -8.37 -2.17
N LEU A 58 0.92 -7.22 -1.58
CA LEU A 58 1.35 -6.05 -2.33
C LEU A 58 2.61 -6.36 -3.15
N THR A 59 3.61 -6.97 -2.51
CA THR A 59 4.89 -7.37 -3.14
C THR A 59 4.67 -8.41 -4.25
N LEU A 60 3.78 -9.38 -4.04
CA LEU A 60 3.39 -10.33 -5.08
C LEU A 60 2.63 -9.67 -6.22
N GLY A 61 1.83 -8.63 -5.93
CA GLY A 61 1.19 -7.77 -6.92
C GLY A 61 2.21 -7.02 -7.79
N VAL A 62 3.27 -6.48 -7.16
CA VAL A 62 4.42 -5.86 -7.85
C VAL A 62 5.13 -6.87 -8.75
N LEU A 63 5.39 -8.09 -8.26
CA LEU A 63 5.97 -9.17 -9.07
C LEU A 63 5.10 -9.52 -10.28
N ALA A 64 3.79 -9.69 -10.06
CA ALA A 64 2.85 -9.99 -11.13
C ALA A 64 2.81 -8.87 -12.17
N TRP A 65 2.85 -7.61 -11.74
CA TRP A 65 2.94 -6.45 -12.62
C TRP A 65 4.22 -6.50 -13.46
N ALA A 66 5.37 -6.68 -12.82
CA ALA A 66 6.67 -6.72 -13.48
C ALA A 66 6.76 -7.85 -14.52
N ARG A 67 5.94 -8.89 -14.38
CA ARG A 67 5.83 -10.02 -15.32
C ARG A 67 4.70 -9.87 -16.34
N GLY A 68 4.09 -8.70 -16.46
CA GLY A 68 3.02 -8.46 -17.43
C GLY A 68 1.72 -9.20 -17.12
N LYS A 69 1.45 -9.53 -15.85
CA LYS A 69 0.23 -10.23 -15.40
C LYS A 69 -0.73 -9.27 -14.67
N PRO A 70 -1.45 -8.37 -15.39
CA PRO A 70 -2.21 -7.28 -14.78
C PRO A 70 -3.35 -7.74 -13.87
N ARG A 71 -4.00 -8.87 -14.18
CA ARG A 71 -5.07 -9.44 -13.32
C ARG A 71 -4.54 -9.89 -11.96
N LEU A 72 -3.39 -10.56 -11.96
CA LEU A 72 -2.74 -11.00 -10.73
C LEU A 72 -2.14 -9.82 -9.95
N ALA A 73 -1.67 -8.78 -10.66
CA ALA A 73 -1.25 -7.53 -10.03
C ALA A 73 -2.43 -6.88 -9.30
N ALA A 74 -3.55 -6.66 -9.99
CA ALA A 74 -4.79 -6.14 -9.41
C ALA A 74 -5.25 -6.95 -8.19
N LEU A 75 -5.23 -8.28 -8.29
CA LEU A 75 -5.57 -9.17 -7.17
C LEU A 75 -4.62 -8.99 -5.98
N GLY A 76 -3.31 -8.90 -6.21
CA GLY A 76 -2.33 -8.68 -5.13
C GLY A 76 -2.59 -7.39 -4.36
N PHE A 77 -2.84 -6.28 -5.05
CA PHE A 77 -3.21 -5.01 -4.41
C PHE A 77 -4.60 -5.07 -3.72
N GLY A 78 -5.56 -5.79 -4.29
CA GLY A 78 -6.88 -6.01 -3.66
C GLY A 78 -6.81 -6.83 -2.38
N VAL A 79 -6.00 -7.91 -2.36
CA VAL A 79 -5.75 -8.71 -1.16
C VAL A 79 -5.00 -7.89 -0.10
N ALA A 80 -4.03 -7.07 -0.50
CA ALA A 80 -3.35 -6.15 0.41
C ALA A 80 -4.36 -5.19 1.08
N PHE A 81 -5.33 -4.68 0.34
CA PHE A 81 -6.40 -3.83 0.87
C PHE A 81 -7.32 -4.57 1.85
N ALA A 82 -7.65 -5.82 1.55
CA ALA A 82 -8.46 -6.65 2.44
C ALA A 82 -7.78 -6.90 3.80
N PHE A 83 -6.44 -6.97 3.83
CA PHE A 83 -5.67 -7.08 5.08
C PHE A 83 -5.49 -5.74 5.80
N LYS A 84 -5.24 -4.65 5.05
CA LYS A 84 -4.97 -3.35 5.65
C LYS A 84 -5.48 -2.21 4.78
N PRO A 85 -6.27 -1.26 5.34
CA PRO A 85 -6.73 -0.08 4.61
C PRO A 85 -5.62 0.79 4.02
N PHE A 86 -4.37 0.59 4.43
CA PHE A 86 -3.20 1.27 3.88
C PHE A 86 -3.07 1.09 2.36
N ALA A 87 -3.50 -0.06 1.83
CA ALA A 87 -3.47 -0.30 0.39
C ALA A 87 -4.47 0.57 -0.40
N LEU A 88 -5.44 1.24 0.27
CA LEU A 88 -6.45 2.08 -0.37
C LEU A 88 -5.83 3.14 -1.29
N PHE A 89 -4.68 3.72 -0.91
CA PHE A 89 -3.96 4.73 -1.69
C PHE A 89 -3.37 4.17 -3.01
N PHE A 90 -3.18 2.85 -3.11
CA PHE A 90 -2.65 2.19 -4.30
C PHE A 90 -3.76 1.76 -5.25
N LEU A 91 -4.97 1.47 -4.77
CA LEU A 91 -6.08 1.00 -5.60
C LEU A 91 -6.42 1.95 -6.77
N PRO A 92 -6.65 3.27 -6.56
CA PRO A 92 -6.95 4.16 -7.68
C PRO A 92 -5.74 4.29 -8.63
N CYS A 93 -4.52 4.21 -8.12
CA CYS A 93 -3.29 4.23 -8.92
C CYS A 93 -3.23 3.02 -9.86
N VAL A 94 -3.48 1.82 -9.33
CA VAL A 94 -3.52 0.56 -10.09
C VAL A 94 -4.66 0.57 -11.11
N ALA A 95 -5.86 1.01 -10.70
CA ALA A 95 -7.02 1.06 -11.59
C ALA A 95 -6.77 1.96 -12.81
N ILE A 96 -6.22 3.16 -12.60
CA ILE A 96 -5.90 4.12 -13.66
C ILE A 96 -4.75 3.64 -14.53
N ALA A 97 -3.73 3.04 -13.93
CA ALA A 97 -2.57 2.54 -14.67
C ALA A 97 -2.94 1.35 -15.56
N LEU A 98 -3.76 0.41 -15.08
CA LEU A 98 -4.20 -0.79 -15.80
C LEU A 98 -5.46 -0.57 -16.67
N TRP A 99 -5.95 0.67 -16.75
CA TRP A 99 -7.15 0.98 -17.53
C TRP A 99 -7.03 0.50 -18.99
N PRO A 100 -7.99 -0.28 -19.52
CA PRO A 100 -7.98 -0.72 -20.91
C PRO A 100 -8.13 0.46 -21.88
N ARG A 101 -7.03 0.86 -22.52
CA ARG A 101 -7.00 2.02 -23.44
C ARG A 101 -7.38 1.69 -24.89
N SER A 102 -7.21 0.44 -25.31
CA SER A 102 -7.42 0.01 -26.70
C SER A 102 -8.29 -1.24 -26.80
N GLY A 103 -8.85 -1.48 -27.99
CA GLY A 103 -9.67 -2.64 -28.33
C GLY A 103 -11.18 -2.37 -28.37
N PRO A 104 -11.97 -3.37 -28.82
CA PRO A 104 -13.43 -3.28 -28.91
C PRO A 104 -14.08 -2.92 -27.59
N VAL A 105 -15.23 -2.22 -27.63
CA VAL A 105 -15.95 -1.76 -26.42
C VAL A 105 -16.28 -2.91 -25.48
N LEU A 106 -16.79 -4.03 -26.01
CA LEU A 106 -17.16 -5.20 -25.22
C LEU A 106 -15.95 -5.82 -24.49
N ASP A 107 -14.82 -5.94 -25.17
CA ASP A 107 -13.59 -6.45 -24.59
C ASP A 107 -13.02 -5.53 -23.52
N ARG A 108 -13.09 -4.20 -23.74
CA ARG A 108 -12.71 -3.21 -22.73
C ARG A 108 -13.59 -3.31 -21.50
N GLY A 109 -14.91 -3.43 -21.66
CA GLY A 109 -15.86 -3.63 -20.57
C GLY A 109 -15.55 -4.89 -19.76
N ARG A 110 -15.34 -6.02 -20.44
CA ARG A 110 -14.97 -7.29 -19.80
C ARG A 110 -13.64 -7.19 -19.03
N ARG A 111 -12.62 -6.57 -19.63
CA ARG A 111 -11.31 -6.37 -18.97
C ARG A 111 -11.43 -5.48 -17.73
N LEU A 112 -12.20 -4.40 -17.84
CA LEU A 112 -12.47 -3.50 -16.72
C LEU A 112 -13.20 -4.23 -15.58
N ALA A 113 -14.24 -5.00 -15.89
CA ALA A 113 -14.96 -5.80 -14.90
C ALA A 113 -14.05 -6.80 -14.17
N ILE A 114 -13.18 -7.50 -14.89
CA ILE A 114 -12.22 -8.44 -14.29
C ILE A 114 -11.21 -7.71 -13.38
N LEU A 115 -10.70 -6.55 -13.80
CA LEU A 115 -9.76 -5.76 -12.99
C LEU A 115 -10.43 -5.18 -11.74
N ALA A 116 -11.66 -4.67 -11.88
CA ALA A 116 -12.45 -4.18 -10.76
C ALA A 116 -12.76 -5.30 -9.77
N ALA A 117 -13.17 -6.48 -10.26
CA ALA A 117 -13.38 -7.65 -9.43
C ALA A 117 -12.09 -8.07 -8.71
N ALA A 118 -10.95 -8.11 -9.40
CA ALA A 118 -9.67 -8.45 -8.78
C ALA A 118 -9.26 -7.47 -7.66
N LEU A 119 -9.52 -6.17 -7.83
CA LEU A 119 -9.22 -5.14 -6.83
C LEU A 119 -10.18 -5.18 -5.63
N LEU A 120 -11.47 -5.42 -5.87
CA LEU A 120 -12.52 -5.19 -4.87
C LEU A 120 -13.08 -6.47 -4.25
N ALA A 121 -13.06 -7.59 -4.97
CA ALA A 121 -13.62 -8.85 -4.46
C ALA A 121 -12.96 -9.33 -3.16
N PRO A 122 -11.63 -9.23 -2.95
CA PRO A 122 -11.03 -9.61 -1.68
C PRO A 122 -11.65 -8.87 -0.48
N ALA A 123 -11.78 -7.54 -0.58
CA ALA A 123 -12.40 -6.74 0.48
C ALA A 123 -13.91 -7.00 0.59
N ALA A 124 -14.62 -7.18 -0.53
CA ALA A 124 -16.03 -7.52 -0.51
C ALA A 124 -16.28 -8.87 0.18
N LEU A 125 -15.41 -9.86 -0.02
CA LEU A 125 -15.52 -11.19 0.60
C LEU A 125 -15.19 -11.16 2.09
N THR A 126 -14.19 -10.37 2.51
CA THR A 126 -13.77 -10.33 3.92
C THR A 126 -14.57 -9.34 4.77
N MET A 127 -14.96 -8.20 4.21
CA MET A 127 -15.68 -7.14 4.93
C MET A 127 -17.20 -7.24 4.71
N GLY A 128 -17.64 -7.76 3.56
CA GLY A 128 -19.05 -7.83 3.18
C GLY A 128 -19.95 -8.54 4.18
N PRO A 129 -19.59 -9.73 4.72
CA PRO A 129 -20.41 -10.40 5.72
C PRO A 129 -20.72 -9.54 6.94
N PHE A 130 -19.74 -8.76 7.43
CA PHE A 130 -19.91 -7.87 8.58
C PHE A 130 -20.71 -6.62 8.25
N LEU A 131 -20.53 -6.07 7.05
CA LEU A 131 -21.33 -4.94 6.56
C LEU A 131 -22.81 -5.34 6.38
N LEU A 132 -23.07 -6.54 5.88
CA LEU A 132 -24.43 -7.07 5.70
C LEU A 132 -25.08 -7.42 7.05
N TRP A 133 -24.29 -7.92 8.00
CA TRP A 133 -24.77 -8.24 9.34
C TRP A 133 -25.13 -6.98 10.14
N ASN A 134 -24.19 -6.03 10.26
CA ASN A 134 -24.40 -4.78 10.99
C ASN A 134 -23.35 -3.72 10.59
N ALA A 135 -23.63 -2.95 9.53
CA ALA A 135 -22.72 -1.92 9.04
C ALA A 135 -22.36 -0.85 10.09
N PRO A 136 -23.28 -0.31 10.92
CA PRO A 136 -22.93 0.66 11.95
C PRO A 136 -21.93 0.14 12.98
N VAL A 137 -22.08 -1.11 13.45
CA VAL A 137 -21.14 -1.73 14.40
C VAL A 137 -19.79 -1.96 13.73
N TYR A 138 -19.77 -2.52 12.52
CA TYR A 138 -18.53 -2.67 11.75
C TYR A 138 -17.78 -1.35 11.59
N TRP A 139 -18.48 -0.26 11.24
CA TRP A 139 -17.88 1.07 11.09
C TRP A 139 -17.35 1.62 12.41
N THR A 140 -18.08 1.39 13.51
CA THR A 140 -17.67 1.83 14.84
C THR A 140 -16.36 1.15 15.24
N ASP A 141 -16.27 -0.17 15.05
CA ASP A 141 -15.14 -0.99 15.48
C ASP A 141 -13.91 -0.82 14.60
N THR A 142 -14.09 -0.66 13.28
CA THR A 142 -12.96 -0.63 12.32
C THR A 142 -12.49 0.77 11.97
N VAL A 143 -13.38 1.76 11.99
CA VAL A 143 -13.05 3.13 11.59
C VAL A 143 -13.14 4.08 12.77
N SER A 144 -14.29 4.18 13.43
CA SER A 144 -14.52 5.22 14.44
C SER A 144 -13.59 5.09 15.64
N PHE A 145 -13.36 3.86 16.11
CA PHE A 145 -12.48 3.57 17.24
C PHE A 145 -11.04 4.00 16.97
N VAL A 146 -10.54 3.69 15.76
CA VAL A 146 -9.17 4.00 15.33
C VAL A 146 -9.03 5.49 14.97
N ALA A 147 -10.07 6.10 14.40
CA ALA A 147 -10.11 7.50 14.02
C ALA A 147 -10.30 8.47 15.20
N GLY A 148 -10.70 7.98 16.38
CA GLY A 148 -10.89 8.82 17.56
C GLY A 148 -12.23 9.57 17.59
N THR A 149 -13.27 9.08 16.93
CA THR A 149 -14.55 9.81 16.76
C THR A 149 -15.61 9.47 17.81
N LEU A 150 -15.38 8.47 18.67
CA LEU A 150 -16.28 8.05 19.75
C LEU A 150 -15.63 8.16 21.15
N PRO A 151 -16.41 8.14 22.25
CA PRO A 151 -15.86 8.09 23.61
C PRO A 151 -15.02 6.83 23.84
N GLY A 152 -13.89 6.94 24.54
CA GLY A 152 -13.02 5.77 24.80
C GLY A 152 -12.33 5.19 23.57
N ALA A 153 -12.26 5.96 22.48
CA ALA A 153 -11.55 5.59 21.27
C ALA A 153 -10.03 5.44 21.50
N TYR A 154 -9.33 4.90 20.50
CA TYR A 154 -7.88 4.75 20.53
C TYR A 154 -7.19 6.07 20.89
N ARG A 155 -6.10 6.03 21.65
CA ARG A 155 -5.43 7.25 22.14
C ARG A 155 -4.49 7.83 21.09
N ILE A 156 -4.23 9.13 21.15
CA ILE A 156 -3.15 9.76 20.37
C ILE A 156 -1.80 9.25 20.90
N GLN A 157 -0.99 8.66 20.03
CA GLN A 157 0.33 8.12 20.38
C GLN A 157 1.24 7.91 19.16
N GLY A 158 2.53 7.66 19.42
CA GLY A 158 3.50 7.29 18.40
C GLY A 158 4.17 8.48 17.72
N TYR A 159 4.44 8.34 16.41
CA TYR A 159 5.35 9.23 15.66
C TYR A 159 4.63 10.19 14.69
N SER A 160 3.38 10.58 14.98
CA SER A 160 2.57 11.39 14.06
C SER A 160 2.53 12.87 14.44
N LEU A 161 1.99 13.70 13.54
CA LEU A 161 1.66 15.10 13.80
C LEU A 161 0.77 15.25 15.04
N ALA A 162 -0.13 14.29 15.30
CA ALA A 162 -0.99 14.30 16.48
C ALA A 162 -0.18 14.34 17.78
N SER A 163 0.89 13.55 17.87
CA SER A 163 1.77 13.51 19.03
C SER A 163 2.54 14.82 19.23
N LEU A 164 2.92 15.48 18.13
CA LEU A 164 3.52 16.83 18.19
C LEU A 164 2.51 17.87 18.68
N LEU A 165 1.29 17.86 18.12
CA LEU A 165 0.23 18.80 18.54
C LEU A 165 -0.18 18.60 20.00
N LEU A 166 -0.17 17.35 20.49
CA LEU A 166 -0.39 17.01 21.89
C LEU A 166 0.75 17.55 22.77
N ALA A 167 2.01 17.35 22.39
CA ALA A 167 3.17 17.85 23.14
C ALA A 167 3.19 19.39 23.20
N LEU A 168 2.73 20.06 22.13
CA LEU A 168 2.59 21.51 22.06
C LEU A 168 1.31 22.04 22.74
N HIS A 169 0.52 21.18 23.39
CA HIS A 169 -0.74 21.53 24.06
C HIS A 169 -1.79 22.17 23.13
N VAL A 170 -1.67 21.99 21.82
CA VAL A 170 -2.72 22.36 20.84
C VAL A 170 -3.91 21.42 20.98
N ILE A 171 -3.63 20.15 21.26
CA ILE A 171 -4.64 19.15 21.62
C ILE A 171 -4.59 18.96 23.15
N PRO A 172 -5.71 19.11 23.86
CA PRO A 172 -5.70 19.21 25.33
C PRO A 172 -5.40 17.89 26.06
N SER A 173 -5.61 16.74 25.41
CA SER A 173 -5.31 15.42 25.99
C SER A 173 -5.17 14.35 24.91
N ALA A 174 -4.54 13.21 25.25
CA ALA A 174 -4.40 12.09 24.33
C ALA A 174 -5.74 11.45 23.91
N ASP A 175 -6.79 11.68 24.70
CA ASP A 175 -8.14 11.17 24.48
C ASP A 175 -9.04 12.17 23.75
N ALA A 176 -8.53 13.38 23.50
CA ALA A 176 -9.29 14.43 22.84
C ALA A 176 -9.68 14.03 21.41
N ARG A 177 -10.89 14.43 21.02
CA ARG A 177 -11.37 14.30 19.65
C ARG A 177 -10.75 15.41 18.82
N PHE A 178 -10.21 15.04 17.65
CA PHE A 178 -9.61 15.96 16.70
C PHE A 178 -9.90 15.46 15.29
N PRO A 179 -10.22 16.33 14.31
CA PRO A 179 -10.68 15.92 12.98
C PRO A 179 -9.51 15.45 12.08
N PHE A 180 -8.74 14.46 12.51
CA PHE A 180 -7.59 13.94 11.74
C PHE A 180 -7.98 13.50 10.33
N GLY A 181 -9.17 12.93 10.14
CA GLY A 181 -9.64 12.54 8.80
C GLY A 181 -9.67 13.70 7.80
N ILE A 182 -9.99 14.92 8.26
CA ILE A 182 -9.96 16.13 7.41
C ILE A 182 -8.50 16.48 7.05
N VAL A 183 -7.59 16.43 8.03
CA VAL A 183 -6.17 16.72 7.80
C VAL A 183 -5.54 15.69 6.87
N GLN A 184 -5.84 14.41 7.08
CA GLN A 184 -5.40 13.30 6.23
C GLN A 184 -5.90 13.46 4.80
N ALA A 185 -7.18 13.80 4.61
CA ALA A 185 -7.74 14.07 3.30
C ALA A 185 -7.07 15.28 2.63
N ALA A 186 -6.85 16.37 3.38
CA ALA A 186 -6.22 17.59 2.89
C ALA A 186 -4.80 17.36 2.35
N VAL A 187 -4.05 16.40 2.90
CA VAL A 187 -2.70 16.06 2.40
C VAL A 187 -2.70 14.94 1.35
N ALA A 188 -3.55 13.92 1.49
CA ALA A 188 -3.53 12.76 0.59
C ALA A 188 -4.28 13.02 -0.73
N VAL A 189 -5.41 13.73 -0.71
CA VAL A 189 -6.24 13.98 -1.90
C VAL A 189 -5.48 14.78 -2.96
N PRO A 190 -4.76 15.87 -2.64
CA PRO A 190 -3.98 16.59 -3.65
C PRO A 190 -2.88 15.73 -4.29
N VAL A 191 -2.18 14.92 -3.49
CA VAL A 191 -1.15 14.00 -3.98
C VAL A 191 -1.76 12.98 -4.94
N LEU A 192 -2.88 12.37 -4.57
CA LEU A 192 -3.58 11.44 -5.46
C LEU A 192 -4.08 12.16 -6.71
N ALA A 193 -4.73 13.32 -6.62
CA ALA A 193 -5.25 14.04 -7.78
C ALA A 193 -4.14 14.36 -8.81
N ILE A 194 -3.00 14.87 -8.35
CA ILE A 194 -1.84 15.18 -9.21
C ILE A 194 -1.20 13.89 -9.72
N GLY A 195 -0.98 12.92 -8.84
CA GLY A 195 -0.32 11.66 -9.14
C GLY A 195 -1.11 10.80 -10.14
N LEU A 196 -2.42 10.70 -9.97
CA LEU A 196 -3.31 9.96 -10.88
C LEU A 196 -3.32 10.57 -12.28
N ARG A 197 -3.27 11.91 -12.41
CA ARG A 197 -3.11 12.57 -13.71
C ARG A 197 -1.78 12.20 -14.37
N ARG A 198 -0.69 12.11 -13.60
CA ARG A 198 0.63 11.67 -14.11
C ARG A 198 0.62 10.20 -14.53
N ILE A 199 0.05 9.34 -13.70
CA ILE A 199 -0.10 7.90 -13.97
C ILE A 199 -0.94 7.67 -15.22
N TRP A 200 -2.02 8.43 -15.41
CA TRP A 200 -2.87 8.31 -16.60
C TRP A 200 -2.09 8.58 -17.89
N ARG A 201 -1.20 9.58 -17.88
CA ARG A 201 -0.37 9.98 -19.04
C ARG A 201 0.77 8.99 -19.32
N ALA A 202 1.42 8.48 -18.28
CA ALA A 202 2.55 7.56 -18.40
C ALA A 202 2.49 6.47 -17.31
N PRO A 203 1.69 5.40 -17.53
CA PRO A 203 1.54 4.33 -16.55
C PRO A 203 2.86 3.60 -16.33
N SER A 204 3.30 3.51 -15.08
CA SER A 204 4.42 2.67 -14.68
C SER A 204 4.25 2.18 -13.25
N LEU A 205 4.86 1.03 -12.97
CA LEU A 205 4.88 0.44 -11.62
C LEU A 205 5.52 1.39 -10.60
N GLY A 206 6.63 2.03 -10.98
CA GLY A 206 7.30 3.03 -10.16
C GLY A 206 6.43 4.25 -9.84
N ALA A 207 5.63 4.74 -10.81
CA ALA A 207 4.70 5.84 -10.57
C ALA A 207 3.55 5.44 -9.63
N VAL A 208 2.95 4.26 -9.83
CA VAL A 208 1.91 3.70 -8.95
C VAL A 208 2.40 3.59 -7.51
N LEU A 209 3.57 2.98 -7.32
CA LEU A 209 4.16 2.81 -5.99
C LEU A 209 4.56 4.15 -5.37
N SER A 210 5.15 5.06 -6.13
CA SER A 210 5.57 6.37 -5.60
C SER A 210 4.37 7.21 -5.14
N VAL A 211 3.31 7.29 -5.95
CA VAL A 211 2.11 8.07 -5.60
C VAL A 211 1.36 7.44 -4.43
N GLY A 212 1.14 6.12 -4.45
CA GLY A 212 0.48 5.41 -3.36
C GLY A 212 1.24 5.52 -2.04
N THR A 213 2.57 5.34 -2.07
CA THR A 213 3.43 5.45 -0.89
C THR A 213 3.45 6.88 -0.34
N LEU A 214 3.56 7.90 -1.18
CA LEU A 214 3.56 9.29 -0.73
C LEU A 214 2.22 9.68 -0.10
N ALA A 215 1.10 9.29 -0.73
CA ALA A 215 -0.23 9.55 -0.18
C ALA A 215 -0.44 8.84 1.16
N LEU A 216 -0.03 7.56 1.26
CA LEU A 216 -0.05 6.80 2.51
C LEU A 216 0.83 7.46 3.59
N THR A 217 2.06 7.83 3.25
CA THR A 217 3.01 8.49 4.17
C THR A 217 2.40 9.73 4.80
N LEU A 218 1.90 10.65 3.96
CA LEU A 218 1.31 11.90 4.43
C LEU A 218 0.04 11.64 5.24
N SER A 219 -0.79 10.67 4.84
CA SER A 219 -1.99 10.28 5.58
C SER A 219 -1.64 9.69 6.96
N LEU A 220 -0.65 8.81 7.07
CA LEU A 220 -0.24 8.25 8.35
C LEU A 220 0.36 9.31 9.27
N LEU A 221 1.26 10.15 8.75
CA LEU A 221 1.86 11.23 9.54
C LEU A 221 0.85 12.29 9.98
N ALA A 222 -0.22 12.53 9.20
CA ALA A 222 -1.35 13.38 9.59
C ALA A 222 -2.40 12.66 10.46
N GLY A 223 -2.20 11.38 10.75
CA GLY A 223 -3.14 10.53 11.47
C GLY A 223 -3.03 10.65 12.99
N ARG A 224 -4.01 10.04 13.67
CA ARG A 224 -4.13 10.02 15.13
C ARG A 224 -2.97 9.29 15.82
N PHE A 225 -2.39 8.29 15.15
CA PHE A 225 -1.25 7.54 15.67
C PHE A 225 -0.41 6.96 14.53
N VAL A 226 0.88 6.77 14.80
CA VAL A 226 1.83 6.07 13.93
C VAL A 226 2.69 5.17 14.79
N ASN A 227 2.52 3.86 14.65
CA ASN A 227 3.32 2.87 15.36
C ASN A 227 4.65 2.63 14.65
N ASP A 228 5.59 1.98 15.34
CA ASP A 228 6.91 1.61 14.81
C ASP A 228 6.78 0.75 13.54
N ASN A 229 5.96 -0.29 13.55
CA ASN A 229 5.72 -1.11 12.36
C ASN A 229 5.19 -0.32 11.15
N TYR A 230 4.55 0.84 11.35
CA TYR A 230 4.11 1.68 10.24
C TYR A 230 5.29 2.44 9.62
N LEU A 231 6.29 2.82 10.42
CA LEU A 231 7.53 3.39 9.88
C LEU A 231 8.26 2.35 9.02
N ALA A 232 8.23 1.08 9.44
CA ALA A 232 8.77 -0.02 8.64
C ALA A 232 8.04 -0.17 7.30
N ASP A 233 6.70 -0.13 7.31
CA ASP A 233 5.88 -0.13 6.09
C ASP A 233 6.29 0.99 5.13
N LEU A 234 6.41 2.21 5.66
CA LEU A 234 6.75 3.39 4.87
C LEU A 234 8.16 3.30 4.28
N LEU A 235 9.14 2.83 5.07
CA LEU A 235 10.51 2.64 4.61
C LEU A 235 10.56 1.60 3.49
N TYR A 236 9.99 0.41 3.71
CA TYR A 236 9.95 -0.65 2.71
C TYR A 236 9.24 -0.21 1.43
N LEU A 237 8.08 0.43 1.53
CA LEU A 237 7.33 0.90 0.37
C LEU A 237 8.06 2.00 -0.40
N ALA A 238 8.76 2.91 0.31
CA ALA A 238 9.58 3.95 -0.32
C ALA A 238 10.76 3.35 -1.08
N VAL A 239 11.45 2.38 -0.48
CA VAL A 239 12.51 1.61 -1.14
C VAL A 239 11.96 0.89 -2.36
N LEU A 240 10.85 0.16 -2.22
CA LEU A 240 10.22 -0.60 -3.29
C LEU A 240 9.81 0.30 -4.47
N ALA A 241 9.25 1.48 -4.19
CA ALA A 241 8.95 2.49 -5.18
C ALA A 241 10.22 3.00 -5.89
N GLY A 242 11.28 3.28 -5.13
CA GLY A 242 12.57 3.74 -5.65
C GLY A 242 13.20 2.73 -6.60
N VAL A 243 13.32 1.46 -6.19
CA VAL A 243 13.90 0.40 -7.01
C VAL A 243 13.04 0.07 -8.23
N ALA A 244 11.71 0.13 -8.13
CA ALA A 244 10.82 -0.07 -9.27
C ALA A 244 10.98 1.01 -10.35
N ARG A 245 11.23 2.26 -9.95
CA ARG A 245 11.55 3.35 -10.90
C ARG A 245 12.89 3.11 -11.59
N GLN A 246 13.91 2.74 -10.83
CA GLN A 246 15.25 2.46 -11.38
C GLN A 246 15.22 1.28 -12.36
N ALA A 247 14.53 0.19 -12.00
CA ALA A 247 14.36 -0.96 -12.88
C ALA A 247 13.67 -0.58 -14.20
N SER A 248 12.66 0.31 -14.15
CA SER A 248 11.97 0.78 -15.35
C SER A 248 12.87 1.64 -16.25
N ALA A 249 13.76 2.45 -15.67
CA ALA A 249 14.73 3.24 -16.41
C ALA A 249 15.84 2.37 -17.04
N ALA A 250 16.31 1.35 -16.31
CA ALA A 250 17.33 0.41 -16.78
C ALA A 250 16.85 -0.42 -17.99
N THR A 251 15.55 -0.70 -18.11
CA THR A 251 14.99 -1.39 -19.29
C THR A 251 14.94 -0.49 -20.54
N ILE A 252 14.93 0.84 -20.41
CA ILE A 252 14.86 1.79 -21.52
C ILE A 252 16.26 2.14 -22.07
N ALA A 253 17.28 2.19 -21.22
CA ALA A 253 18.66 2.48 -21.63
C ALA A 253 19.27 1.54 -22.70
N PRO A 254 19.04 0.21 -22.68
CA PRO A 254 19.66 -0.72 -23.64
C PRO A 254 19.08 -0.67 -25.07
N SER A 255 18.05 0.14 -25.34
CA SER A 255 17.44 0.26 -26.68
C SER A 255 17.94 1.44 -27.52
N ARG A 256 18.91 2.24 -27.03
CA ARG A 256 19.59 3.22 -27.88
C ARG A 256 20.64 2.52 -28.74
N PRO A 257 20.51 2.50 -30.08
CA PRO A 257 21.58 2.01 -30.94
C PRO A 257 22.83 2.86 -30.70
N MET A 258 23.98 2.20 -30.53
CA MET A 258 25.27 2.89 -30.57
C MET A 258 25.36 3.65 -31.90
N PRO A 259 25.78 4.93 -31.90
CA PRO A 259 26.17 5.58 -33.15
C PRO A 259 27.25 4.72 -33.80
N ALA A 260 27.02 4.29 -35.04
CA ALA A 260 28.06 3.68 -35.84
C ALA A 260 29.25 4.65 -35.86
N ALA A 261 30.42 4.17 -35.43
CA ALA A 261 31.64 4.95 -35.53
C ALA A 261 31.84 5.31 -37.00
N ALA A 262 31.93 6.62 -37.27
CA ALA A 262 32.24 7.19 -38.58
C ALA A 262 33.74 7.11 -38.85
#